data_AF-A0A397EUG9-F1
#
_entry.id   AF-A0A397EUG9-F1
#
_cell.length_a   1.000
_cell.length_b   1.000
_cell.length_c   1.000
_cell.angle_alpha   90.00
_cell.angle_beta   90.00
_cell.angle_gamma   90.00
#
_symmetry.space_group_name_H-M   'P 1'
#
loop_
_entity.id
_entity.type
_entity.pdbx_description
1 polymer ?
#
loop_
_entity_poly.entity_id
_entity_poly.type
_entity_poly.pdbx_seq_one_letter_code
_entity_poly.pdbx_strand_id
1 'polypeptide(L)'
;RDQLDDALIRNGRVDVHVAFAHASPDQMADMFLAFYPRETRDRALAFADALVAALGPDRPLSTAALQHYFVTQRRSTADGAIANVDRVAIEIDARKKQAEEVEGEEEDGNEDDK
;
A
#
# COMPACT_ATOMS: atom_id res chain seq x y z
N ARG A 1 17.73 -4.44 0.90
CA ARG A 1 18.96 -4.12 1.66
C ARG A 1 19.79 -5.38 1.83
N ASP A 2 19.16 -6.52 2.08
CA ASP A 2 19.83 -7.81 2.30
C ASP A 2 20.54 -8.38 1.06
N GLN A 3 20.31 -7.78 -0.12
CA GLN A 3 20.98 -8.09 -1.38
C GLN A 3 22.07 -7.06 -1.77
N LEU A 4 22.28 -6.01 -0.99
CA LEU A 4 23.31 -4.99 -1.27
C LEU A 4 24.58 -5.30 -0.46
N ASP A 5 25.73 -5.24 -1.12
CA ASP A 5 27.03 -5.35 -0.45
C ASP A 5 27.25 -4.19 0.52
N ASP A 6 27.71 -4.48 1.73
CA ASP A 6 28.05 -3.51 2.78
C ASP A 6 29.05 -2.45 2.29
N ALA A 7 29.95 -2.81 1.37
CA ALA A 7 30.90 -1.89 0.76
C ALA A 7 30.23 -0.78 -0.05
N LEU A 8 29.01 -1.00 -0.56
CA LEU A 8 28.22 0.00 -1.31
C LEU A 8 27.53 1.01 -0.40
N ILE A 9 27.11 0.58 0.81
CA ILE A 9 26.31 1.41 1.74
C ILE A 9 27.13 2.03 2.88
N ARG A 10 28.45 1.85 2.91
CA ARG A 10 29.32 2.45 3.92
C ARG A 10 29.39 3.98 3.81
N ASN A 11 29.67 4.63 4.95
CA ASN A 11 29.89 6.07 5.05
C ASN A 11 30.94 6.56 4.04
N GLY A 12 30.70 7.72 3.44
CA GLY A 12 31.50 8.28 2.33
C GLY A 12 31.10 7.77 0.94
N ARG A 13 30.15 6.84 0.85
CA ARG A 13 29.43 6.49 -0.40
C ARG A 13 27.94 6.78 -0.27
N VAL A 14 27.32 6.29 0.81
CA VAL A 14 25.93 6.58 1.16
C VAL A 14 25.89 7.07 2.60
N ASP A 15 25.57 8.36 2.77
CA ASP A 15 25.66 9.01 4.08
C ASP A 15 24.32 9.06 4.82
N VAL A 16 23.19 8.95 4.10
CA VAL A 16 21.84 8.97 4.67
C VAL A 16 21.02 7.83 4.10
N HIS A 17 20.41 7.06 4.99
CA HIS A 17 19.49 5.99 4.64
C HIS A 17 18.09 6.35 5.14
N VAL A 18 17.12 6.43 4.23
CA VAL A 18 15.72 6.68 4.56
C VAL A 18 14.90 5.49 4.08
N ALA A 19 14.21 4.84 5.01
CA ALA A 19 13.32 3.73 4.69
C ALA A 19 11.96 4.29 4.22
N PHE A 20 11.53 3.86 3.03
CA PHE A 20 10.17 4.07 2.56
C PHE A 20 9.35 2.83 2.94
N ALA A 21 8.55 2.97 3.99
CA ALA A 21 7.69 1.91 4.50
C ALA A 21 6.29 1.97 3.85
N HIS A 22 5.42 1.05 4.29
CA HIS A 22 3.99 1.09 3.99
C HIS A 22 3.32 2.36 4.52
N ALA A 23 2.14 2.67 3.98
CA ALA A 23 1.40 3.88 4.33
C ALA A 23 1.14 3.94 5.85
N SER A 24 1.56 5.03 6.49
CA SER A 24 1.18 5.30 7.88
C SER A 24 -0.25 5.86 7.96
N PRO A 25 -0.94 5.76 9.11
CA PRO A 25 -2.27 6.35 9.28
C PRO A 25 -2.32 7.85 8.94
N ASP A 26 -1.27 8.60 9.29
CA ASP A 26 -1.16 10.02 8.92
C ASP A 26 -1.05 10.24 7.41
N GLN A 27 -0.25 9.41 6.72
CA GLN A 27 -0.15 9.45 5.26
C GLN A 27 -1.48 9.06 4.59
N MET A 28 -2.21 8.09 5.16
CA MET A 28 -3.54 7.72 4.67
C MET A 28 -4.51 8.91 4.77
N ALA A 29 -4.50 9.62 5.90
CA ALA A 29 -5.30 10.82 6.11
C ALA A 29 -4.88 11.99 5.21
N ASP A 30 -3.58 12.20 5.01
CA ASP A 30 -3.06 13.24 4.10
C ASP A 30 -3.49 12.97 2.65
N MET A 31 -3.38 11.72 2.19
CA MET A 31 -3.85 11.32 0.87
C MET A 31 -5.36 11.48 0.75
N PHE A 32 -6.13 11.17 1.79
CA PHE A 32 -7.59 11.39 1.79
C PHE A 32 -7.94 12.87 1.60
N LEU A 33 -7.29 13.78 2.31
CA LEU A 33 -7.52 15.23 2.17
C LEU A 33 -7.10 15.76 0.78
N ALA A 34 -6.10 15.14 0.14
CA ALA A 34 -5.72 15.49 -1.23
C ALA A 34 -6.82 15.16 -2.25
N PHE A 35 -7.57 14.08 -2.05
CA PHE A 35 -8.70 13.69 -2.90
C PHE A 35 -10.02 14.35 -2.51
N TYR A 36 -10.22 14.64 -1.21
CA TYR A 36 -11.43 15.25 -0.65
C TYR A 36 -11.09 16.55 0.12
N PRO A 37 -10.68 17.62 -0.58
CA PRO A 37 -10.11 18.82 0.04
C PRO A 37 -11.10 19.66 0.86
N ARG A 38 -12.39 19.33 0.84
CA ARG A 38 -13.43 19.99 1.64
C ARG A 38 -13.67 19.31 2.98
N GLU A 39 -13.05 18.16 3.21
CA GLU A 39 -13.21 17.38 4.44
C GLU A 39 -12.27 17.86 5.54
N THR A 40 -12.56 17.45 6.78
CA THR A 40 -11.76 17.80 7.95
C THR A 40 -10.70 16.75 8.24
N ARG A 41 -9.65 17.15 9.00
CA ARG A 41 -8.62 16.20 9.47
C ARG A 41 -9.23 15.06 10.29
N ASP A 42 -10.20 15.35 11.14
CA ASP A 42 -10.88 14.34 11.97
C ASP A 42 -11.56 13.27 11.09
N ARG A 43 -12.18 13.68 9.99
CA ARG A 43 -12.77 12.74 9.03
C ARG A 43 -11.73 11.93 8.27
N ALA A 44 -10.60 12.54 7.95
CA ALA A 44 -9.48 11.85 7.31
C ALA A 44 -8.84 10.80 8.25
N LEU A 45 -8.75 11.09 9.56
CA LEU A 45 -8.32 10.13 10.57
C LEU A 45 -9.34 9.00 10.74
N ALA A 46 -10.64 9.31 10.78
CA ALA A 46 -11.68 8.29 10.81
C ALA A 46 -11.63 7.34 9.60
N PHE A 47 -11.31 7.87 8.41
CA PHE A 47 -11.03 7.05 7.23
C PHE A 47 -9.82 6.14 7.44
N ALA A 48 -8.70 6.68 7.94
CA ALA A 48 -7.48 5.90 8.19
C ALA A 48 -7.74 4.78 9.21
N ASP A 49 -8.47 5.05 10.29
CA ASP A 49 -8.84 4.07 11.30
C ASP A 49 -9.73 2.96 10.72
N ALA A 50 -10.74 3.34 9.92
CA ALA A 50 -11.61 2.37 9.24
C ALA A 50 -10.82 1.48 8.27
N LEU A 51 -9.85 2.06 7.56
CA LEU A 51 -8.99 1.34 6.62
C LEU A 51 -8.06 0.36 7.35
N VAL A 52 -7.41 0.80 8.44
CA VAL A 52 -6.57 -0.08 9.27
C VAL A 52 -7.39 -1.22 9.87
N ALA A 53 -8.61 -0.94 10.34
CA ALA A 53 -9.51 -1.96 10.85
C ALA A 53 -9.93 -2.99 9.78
N ALA A 54 -10.24 -2.53 8.57
CA ALA A 54 -10.62 -3.40 7.44
C ALA A 54 -9.46 -4.30 6.98
N LEU A 55 -8.23 -3.78 6.99
CA LEU A 55 -7.02 -4.51 6.62
C LEU A 55 -6.58 -5.49 7.71
N GLY A 56 -6.71 -5.12 8.98
CA GLY A 56 -6.15 -5.91 10.08
C GLY A 56 -4.61 -5.90 10.08
N PRO A 57 -3.97 -6.65 11.00
CA PRO A 57 -2.52 -6.56 11.23
C PRO A 57 -1.66 -7.15 10.10
N ASP A 58 -2.20 -8.07 9.31
CA ASP A 58 -1.42 -8.89 8.37
C ASP A 58 -1.42 -8.37 6.92
N ARG A 59 -2.10 -7.24 6.66
CA ARG A 59 -2.25 -6.67 5.31
C ARG A 59 -1.66 -5.26 5.25
N PRO A 60 -0.33 -5.13 5.09
CA PRO A 60 0.29 -3.84 4.95
C PRO A 60 -0.13 -3.18 3.62
N LEU A 61 -0.38 -1.87 3.65
CA LEU A 61 -0.89 -1.12 2.50
C LEU A 61 0.19 -0.23 1.89
N SER A 62 0.48 -0.39 0.60
CA SER A 62 1.33 0.54 -0.13
C SER A 62 0.58 1.82 -0.48
N THR A 63 1.28 2.95 -0.57
CA THR A 63 0.69 4.21 -1.03
C THR A 63 0.15 4.11 -2.46
N ALA A 64 0.74 3.26 -3.31
CA ALA A 64 0.24 3.00 -4.65
C ALA A 64 -1.13 2.29 -4.65
N ALA A 65 -1.32 1.29 -3.77
CA ALA A 65 -2.62 0.63 -3.61
C ALA A 65 -3.67 1.61 -3.08
N LEU A 66 -3.31 2.44 -2.11
CA LEU A 66 -4.19 3.48 -1.59
C LEU A 66 -4.58 4.51 -2.67
N GLN A 67 -3.63 4.94 -3.49
CA GLN A 67 -3.90 5.84 -4.60
C GLN A 67 -4.85 5.21 -5.63
N HIS A 68 -4.65 3.94 -5.97
CA HIS A 68 -5.56 3.21 -6.86
C HIS A 68 -6.99 3.24 -6.33
N TYR A 69 -7.18 2.94 -5.04
CA TYR A 69 -8.47 3.00 -4.38
C TYR A 69 -9.12 4.38 -4.51
N PHE A 70 -8.40 5.47 -4.26
CA PHE A 70 -8.98 6.81 -4.43
C PHE A 70 -9.36 7.12 -5.88
N VAL A 71 -8.62 6.60 -6.86
CA VAL A 71 -8.99 6.72 -8.29
C VAL A 71 -10.29 5.99 -8.59
N THR A 72 -10.53 4.80 -8.02
CA THR A 72 -11.82 4.08 -8.19
C THR A 72 -12.97 4.80 -7.50
N GLN A 73 -12.70 5.51 -6.40
CA GLN A 73 -13.67 6.31 -5.63
C GLN A 73 -13.76 7.79 -6.05
N ARG A 74 -13.13 8.22 -7.16
CA ARG A 74 -13.05 9.64 -7.55
C ARG A 74 -14.40 10.34 -7.77
N ARG A 75 -15.48 9.57 -8.02
CA ARG A 75 -16.85 10.09 -8.21
C ARG A 75 -17.72 9.92 -6.97
N SER A 76 -17.20 9.23 -5.95
CA SER A 76 -17.86 9.03 -4.67
C SER A 76 -17.66 10.25 -3.78
N THR A 77 -18.57 10.46 -2.83
CA THR A 77 -18.35 11.39 -1.72
C THR A 77 -17.35 10.80 -0.74
N ALA A 78 -16.84 11.63 0.18
CA ALA A 78 -16.02 11.20 1.30
C ALA A 78 -16.69 10.09 2.13
N ASP A 79 -17.99 10.23 2.43
CA ASP A 79 -18.79 9.18 3.09
C ASP A 79 -18.81 7.89 2.28
N GLY A 80 -18.99 8.01 0.96
CA GLY A 80 -18.98 6.87 0.05
C GLY A 80 -17.63 6.16 0.03
N ALA A 81 -16.52 6.90 0.07
CA ALA A 81 -15.20 6.29 0.19
C ALA A 81 -15.08 5.52 1.51
N ILE A 82 -15.34 6.16 2.65
CA ILE A 82 -15.26 5.52 3.98
C ILE A 82 -16.13 4.25 4.05
N ALA A 83 -17.34 4.25 3.48
CA ALA A 83 -18.21 3.09 3.46
C ALA A 83 -17.72 1.93 2.56
N ASN A 84 -16.76 2.19 1.66
CA ASN A 84 -16.22 1.22 0.70
C ASN A 84 -14.77 0.78 1.02
N VAL A 85 -14.25 1.05 2.22
CA VAL A 85 -12.87 0.69 2.59
C VAL A 85 -12.58 -0.82 2.48
N ASP A 86 -13.59 -1.67 2.66
CA ASP A 86 -13.46 -3.13 2.50
C ASP A 86 -13.01 -3.55 1.10
N ARG A 87 -13.27 -2.72 0.08
CA ARG A 87 -12.80 -2.97 -1.29
C ARG A 87 -11.28 -2.97 -1.37
N VAL A 88 -10.58 -2.22 -0.52
CA VAL A 88 -9.12 -2.20 -0.48
C VAL A 88 -8.59 -3.57 -0.08
N ALA A 89 -9.18 -4.19 0.95
CA ALA A 89 -8.80 -5.51 1.40
C ALA A 89 -8.99 -6.57 0.30
N ILE A 90 -10.15 -6.56 -0.38
CA ILE A 90 -10.45 -7.47 -1.49
C ILE A 90 -9.43 -7.30 -2.63
N GLU A 91 -9.09 -6.05 -2.99
CA GLU A 91 -8.12 -5.78 -4.07
C GLU A 91 -6.71 -6.23 -3.70
N ILE A 92 -6.28 -6.06 -2.44
CA ILE A 92 -4.97 -6.56 -1.97
C ILE A 92 -4.91 -8.07 -2.05
N ASP A 93 -5.94 -8.76 -1.54
CA ASP A 93 -5.98 -10.22 -1.52
C ASP A 93 -5.99 -10.79 -2.95
N ALA A 94 -6.72 -10.15 -3.88
CA ALA A 94 -6.73 -10.52 -5.28
C ALA A 94 -5.35 -10.33 -5.96
N ARG A 95 -4.65 -9.22 -5.68
CA ARG A 95 -3.31 -8.97 -6.21
C ARG A 95 -2.27 -9.93 -5.64
N LYS A 96 -2.39 -10.27 -4.36
CA LYS A 96 -1.51 -11.24 -3.71
C LYS A 96 -1.65 -12.62 -4.37
N LYS A 97 -2.89 -13.06 -4.59
CA LYS A 97 -3.16 -14.32 -5.29
C LYS A 97 -2.59 -14.34 -6.71
N GLN A 98 -2.74 -13.26 -7.46
CA GLN A 98 -2.16 -13.15 -8.81
C GLN A 98 -0.63 -13.19 -8.80
N ALA A 99 0.02 -12.57 -7.80
CA ALA A 99 1.47 -12.63 -7.65
C ALA A 99 1.97 -14.05 -7.33
N GLU A 100 1.27 -14.76 -6.43
CA GLU A 100 1.59 -16.15 -6.09
C GLU A 100 1.40 -17.11 -7.29
N GLU A 101 0.37 -16.88 -8.12
CA GLU A 101 0.16 -17.66 -9.35
C GLU A 101 1.29 -17.44 -10.38
N VAL A 102 1.76 -16.19 -10.55
CA VAL A 102 2.87 -15.88 -11.48
C VAL A 102 4.21 -16.42 -10.97
N GLU A 103 4.50 -16.29 -9.67
CA GLU A 103 5.73 -16.83 -9.09
C GLU A 103 5.79 -18.36 -9.20
N GLY A 104 4.65 -19.05 -9.00
CA GLY A 104 4.58 -20.50 -9.18
C GLY A 104 4.82 -20.95 -10.63
N GLU A 105 4.34 -20.21 -11.62
CA GLU A 105 4.58 -20.49 -13.04
C GLU A 105 6.05 -20.25 -13.44
N GLU A 106 6.72 -19.25 -12.86
CA GLU A 106 8.14 -18.97 -13.10
C GLU A 106 9.08 -20.01 -12.46
N GLU A 107 8.72 -20.57 -11.30
CA GLU A 107 9.49 -21.65 -10.66
C GLU A 107 9.37 -22.99 -11.43
N ASP A 108 8.16 -23.39 -11.84
CA ASP A 108 7.95 -24.62 -12.65
C ASP A 108 8.67 -24.53 -14.01
N GLY A 109 8.68 -23.36 -14.65
CA GLY A 109 9.36 -23.18 -15.94
C GLY A 109 10.89 -23.24 -15.89
N ASN A 110 11.50 -23.12 -14.71
CA ASN A 110 12.95 -23.09 -14.53
C ASN A 110 13.53 -24.46 -14.06
N GLU A 111 12.67 -25.41 -13.69
CA GLU A 111 13.06 -26.79 -13.38
C GLU A 111 13.24 -27.67 -14.63
N ASP A 112 12.60 -27.34 -15.75
CA ASP A 112 12.67 -28.13 -17.00
C ASP A 112 13.95 -27.90 -17.84
N ASP A 113 14.82 -26.95 -17.45
CA ASP A 113 16.03 -26.56 -18.22
C ASP A 113 17.37 -26.91 -17.51
N LYS A 114 17.36 -27.85 -16.55
CA LYS A 114 18.57 -28.34 -15.82
C LYS A 114 18.95 -29.78 -16.12
#